data_AF-A0A255ZJP1-F1
#
_entry.id   AF-A0A255ZJP1-F1
#
_cell.length_a   1.000
_cell.length_b   1.000
_cell.length_c   1.000
_cell.angle_alpha   90.00
_cell.angle_beta   90.00
_cell.angle_gamma   90.00
#
_symmetry.space_group_name_H-M   'P 1'
#
loop_
_entity.id
_entity.type
_entity.pdbx_description
1 polymer ?
#
loop_
_entity_poly.entity_id
_entity_poly.type
_entity_poly.pdbx_seq_one_letter_code
_entity_poly.pdbx_strand_id
1 'polypeptide(L)'
;MSQAPTGFASVKLPAALVDQAREAAQPMRRSVAGQVEYWATLGRIVEHSGLTAQEAQTAIANYEAAAKRARPSQADDLLAQFMAVENDGSLAQRVREVVANNRSKASPATA
;
A
#
# COMPACT_ATOMS: atom_id res chain seq x y z
N MET A 1 -38.21 -13.25 27.94
CA MET A 1 -38.29 -12.18 26.93
C MET A 1 -36.88 -11.66 26.70
N SER A 2 -36.22 -12.06 25.63
CA SER A 2 -34.83 -11.69 25.34
C SER A 2 -34.82 -10.27 24.78
N GLN A 3 -34.27 -9.34 25.55
CA GLN A 3 -34.17 -7.93 25.18
C GLN A 3 -33.24 -7.80 23.97
N ALA A 4 -33.76 -7.34 22.83
CA ALA A 4 -32.94 -6.94 21.70
C ALA A 4 -32.05 -5.76 22.17
N PRO A 5 -30.71 -5.85 22.08
CA PRO A 5 -29.85 -4.75 22.50
C PRO A 5 -29.97 -3.62 21.48
N THR A 6 -30.92 -2.71 21.71
CA THR A 6 -31.04 -1.45 20.98
C THR A 6 -30.00 -0.48 21.52
N GLY A 7 -28.75 -0.64 21.13
CA GLY A 7 -27.66 0.22 21.57
C GLY A 7 -26.67 0.48 20.45
N PHE A 8 -26.74 1.67 19.83
CA PHE A 8 -25.62 2.16 19.05
C PHE A 8 -24.45 2.45 20.00
N ALA A 9 -23.29 1.86 19.73
CA ALA A 9 -22.06 2.17 20.45
C ALA A 9 -21.20 3.11 19.61
N SER A 10 -20.69 4.17 20.22
CA SER A 10 -19.71 5.06 19.58
C SER A 10 -18.31 4.64 20.00
N VAL A 11 -17.44 4.37 19.02
CA VAL A 11 -16.05 3.98 19.23
C VAL A 11 -15.14 5.03 18.60
N LYS A 12 -14.15 5.51 19.35
CA LYS A 12 -13.12 6.39 18.81
C LYS A 12 -12.11 5.56 18.01
N LEU A 13 -12.00 5.85 16.72
CA LEU A 13 -11.07 5.19 15.82
C LEU A 13 -10.07 6.21 15.27
N PRO A 14 -8.81 5.82 15.00
CA PRO A 14 -7.86 6.67 14.29
C PRO A 14 -8.40 7.08 12.92
N ALA A 15 -8.22 8.34 12.53
CA ALA A 15 -8.72 8.87 11.25
C ALA A 15 -8.20 8.06 10.05
N ALA A 16 -6.90 7.74 10.04
CA ALA A 16 -6.29 6.94 8.98
C ALA A 16 -6.94 5.55 8.81
N LEU A 17 -7.40 4.92 9.89
CA LEU A 17 -8.10 3.63 9.82
C LEU A 17 -9.50 3.81 9.22
N VAL A 18 -10.19 4.90 9.56
CA VAL A 18 -11.51 5.22 9.01
C VAL A 18 -11.41 5.49 7.51
N ASP A 19 -10.36 6.19 7.06
CA ASP A 19 -10.13 6.48 5.65
C ASP A 19 -9.84 5.20 4.85
N GLN A 20 -8.95 4.34 5.35
CA GLN A 20 -8.68 3.02 4.75
C GLN A 20 -9.95 2.17 4.66
N ALA A 21 -10.75 2.13 5.73
CA ALA A 21 -12.01 1.40 5.73
C ALA A 21 -13.01 1.97 4.71
N ARG A 22 -13.04 3.30 4.55
CA ARG A 22 -13.89 3.97 3.56
C ARG A 22 -13.48 3.62 2.14
N GLU A 23 -12.18 3.64 1.84
CA GLU A 23 -11.64 3.25 0.53
C GLU A 23 -11.95 1.79 0.21
N ALA A 24 -11.67 0.88 1.15
CA ALA A 24 -11.96 -0.55 1.00
C ALA A 24 -13.45 -0.86 0.83
N ALA A 25 -14.33 0.00 1.38
CA ALA A 25 -15.77 -0.13 1.28
C ALA A 25 -16.35 0.42 -0.04
N GLN A 26 -15.62 1.28 -0.78
CA GLN A 26 -16.09 1.90 -2.03
C GLN A 26 -16.58 0.88 -3.07
N PRO A 27 -15.82 -0.20 -3.39
CA PRO A 27 -16.22 -1.13 -4.46
C PRO A 27 -17.56 -1.81 -4.19
N MET A 28 -17.87 -2.01 -2.90
CA MET A 28 -19.09 -2.67 -2.47
C MET A 28 -20.19 -1.68 -2.09
N ARG A 29 -19.94 -0.37 -2.25
CA ARG A 29 -20.84 0.74 -1.90
C ARG A 29 -21.33 0.68 -0.45
N ARG A 30 -20.46 0.24 0.46
CA ARG A 30 -20.79 0.07 1.89
C ARG A 30 -20.38 1.31 2.69
N SER A 31 -21.07 1.54 3.81
CA SER A 31 -20.60 2.50 4.81
C SER A 31 -19.45 1.90 5.62
N VAL A 32 -18.68 2.75 6.33
CA VAL A 32 -17.64 2.28 7.26
C VAL A 32 -18.23 1.37 8.34
N ALA A 33 -19.41 1.71 8.87
CA ALA A 33 -20.13 0.85 9.82
C ALA A 33 -20.48 -0.51 9.21
N GLY A 34 -20.99 -0.53 7.96
CA GLY A 34 -21.28 -1.77 7.23
C GLY A 34 -20.02 -2.59 6.92
N GLN A 35 -18.87 -1.93 6.71
CA GLN A 35 -17.58 -2.60 6.55
C GLN A 35 -17.14 -3.31 7.82
N VAL A 36 -17.35 -2.68 8.99
CA VAL A 36 -17.05 -3.27 10.30
C VAL A 36 -17.95 -4.49 10.56
N GLU A 37 -19.26 -4.37 10.30
CA GLU A 37 -20.22 -5.47 10.48
C GLU A 37 -19.88 -6.67 9.58
N TYR A 38 -19.51 -6.41 8.33
CA TYR A 38 -19.10 -7.44 7.40
C TYR A 38 -17.86 -8.21 7.88
N TRP A 39 -16.80 -7.50 8.29
CA TRP A 39 -15.60 -8.15 8.81
C TRP A 39 -15.85 -8.91 10.12
N ALA A 40 -16.70 -8.39 11.00
CA ALA A 40 -17.10 -9.10 12.21
C ALA A 40 -17.84 -10.42 11.88
N THR A 41 -18.70 -10.40 10.87
CA THR A 41 -19.41 -11.59 10.40
C THR A 41 -18.46 -12.61 9.77
N LEU A 42 -17.53 -12.16 8.93
CA LEU A 42 -16.49 -13.01 8.36
C LEU A 42 -15.64 -13.68 9.45
N GLY A 43 -15.20 -12.94 10.46
CA GLY A 43 -14.44 -13.48 11.58
C GLY A 43 -15.17 -14.63 12.29
N ARG A 44 -16.46 -14.44 12.58
CA ARG A 44 -17.29 -15.51 13.16
C ARG A 44 -17.36 -16.74 12.25
N ILE A 45 -17.64 -16.57 10.95
CA ILE A 45 -17.73 -17.69 10.01
C ILE A 45 -16.40 -18.46 9.97
N VAL A 46 -15.29 -17.75 9.94
CA VAL A 46 -13.94 -18.31 9.89
C VAL A 46 -13.65 -19.16 11.15
N GLU A 47 -13.97 -18.64 12.34
CA GLU A 47 -13.85 -19.40 13.60
C GLU A 47 -14.73 -20.67 13.61
N HIS A 48 -15.97 -20.57 13.12
CA HIS A 48 -16.88 -21.72 13.04
C HIS A 48 -16.47 -22.74 11.98
N SER A 49 -15.72 -22.30 10.96
CA SER A 49 -15.23 -23.16 9.85
C SER A 49 -13.92 -23.87 10.20
N GLY A 50 -13.38 -23.67 11.41
CA GLY A 50 -12.20 -24.37 11.90
C GLY A 50 -10.86 -23.74 11.53
N LEU A 51 -10.85 -22.52 10.95
CA LEU A 51 -9.61 -21.74 10.93
C LEU A 51 -9.38 -21.24 12.36
N THR A 52 -8.31 -21.68 12.99
CA THR A 52 -8.06 -21.32 14.38
C THR A 52 -7.75 -19.83 14.48
N ALA A 53 -8.21 -19.19 15.56
CA ALA A 53 -7.89 -17.78 15.82
C ALA A 53 -6.36 -17.53 15.80
N GLN A 54 -5.56 -18.55 16.12
CA GLN A 54 -4.10 -18.51 16.11
C GLN A 54 -3.52 -18.47 14.68
N GLU A 55 -4.08 -19.23 13.75
CA GLU A 55 -3.68 -19.16 12.32
C GLU A 55 -4.01 -17.81 11.72
N ALA A 56 -5.20 -17.27 12.01
CA ALA A 56 -5.59 -15.94 11.58
C ALA A 56 -4.65 -14.85 12.16
N GLN A 57 -4.33 -14.92 13.45
CA GLN A 57 -3.36 -14.02 14.09
C GLN A 57 -1.97 -14.10 13.44
N THR A 58 -1.50 -15.32 13.15
CA THR A 58 -0.21 -15.53 12.49
C THR A 58 -0.19 -14.91 11.09
N ALA A 59 -1.27 -15.09 10.33
CA ALA A 59 -1.41 -14.48 9.00
C ALA A 59 -1.43 -12.95 9.06
N ILE A 60 -2.13 -12.36 10.03
CA ILE A 60 -2.17 -10.90 10.25
C ILE A 60 -0.77 -10.39 10.61
N ALA A 61 -0.08 -11.04 11.55
CA ALA A 61 1.26 -10.64 11.95
C ALA A 61 2.26 -10.66 10.78
N ASN A 62 2.18 -11.70 9.94
CA ASN A 62 3.01 -11.82 8.74
C ASN A 62 2.70 -10.70 7.72
N TYR A 63 1.42 -10.42 7.48
CA TYR A 63 1.00 -9.33 6.60
C TYR A 63 1.47 -7.97 7.11
N GLU A 64 1.29 -7.67 8.40
CA GLU A 64 1.77 -6.42 8.99
C GLU A 64 3.29 -6.29 8.93
N ALA A 65 4.03 -7.37 9.18
CA ALA A 65 5.48 -7.36 9.08
C ALA A 65 5.94 -7.08 7.64
N ALA A 66 5.28 -7.68 6.64
CA ALA A 66 5.53 -7.39 5.24
C ALA A 66 5.17 -5.94 4.88
N ALA A 67 4.02 -5.44 5.32
CA ALA A 67 3.61 -4.06 5.09
C ALA A 67 4.55 -3.04 5.76
N LYS A 68 5.06 -3.34 6.97
CA LYS A 68 6.06 -2.52 7.66
C LYS A 68 7.38 -2.47 6.90
N ARG A 69 7.83 -3.60 6.32
CA ARG A 69 9.04 -3.66 5.47
C ARG A 69 8.87 -2.93 4.14
N ALA A 70 7.65 -2.86 3.61
CA ALA A 70 7.35 -2.16 2.36
C ALA A 70 7.24 -0.62 2.53
N ARG A 71 7.17 -0.11 3.76
CA ARG A 71 7.24 1.32 4.07
C ARG A 71 8.70 1.74 4.35
N PRO A 72 9.03 3.03 4.25
CA PRO A 72 9.65 3.71 3.12
C PRO A 72 11.14 3.36 2.82
N SER A 73 11.63 2.14 3.10
CA SER A 73 13.02 1.80 2.71
C SER A 73 13.25 1.86 1.20
N GLN A 74 12.23 1.57 0.39
CA GLN A 74 12.37 1.58 -1.07
C GLN A 74 12.61 2.99 -1.65
N ALA A 75 12.03 4.03 -1.07
CA ALA A 75 12.27 5.41 -1.52
C ALA A 75 13.68 5.88 -1.15
N ASP A 76 14.13 5.52 0.06
CA ASP A 76 15.49 5.80 0.53
C ASP A 76 16.55 5.00 -0.26
N ASP A 77 16.25 3.75 -0.62
CA ASP A 77 17.12 2.89 -1.44
C ASP A 77 17.22 3.42 -2.88
N LEU A 78 16.11 3.87 -3.48
CA LEU A 78 16.11 4.53 -4.79
C LEU A 78 16.89 5.86 -4.76
N LEU A 79 16.74 6.64 -3.69
CA LEU A 79 17.50 7.88 -3.51
C LEU A 79 18.99 7.60 -3.35
N ALA A 80 19.37 6.59 -2.57
CA ALA A 80 20.75 6.17 -2.40
C ALA A 80 21.36 5.66 -3.72
N GLN A 81 20.62 4.87 -4.49
CA GLN A 81 21.05 4.40 -5.80
C GLN A 81 21.18 5.55 -6.81
N PHE A 82 20.27 6.53 -6.78
CA PHE A 82 20.36 7.74 -7.59
C PHE A 82 21.63 8.54 -7.25
N MET A 83 21.88 8.80 -5.97
CA MET A 83 23.09 9.51 -5.51
C MET A 83 24.38 8.75 -5.88
N ALA A 84 24.37 7.43 -5.84
CA ALA A 84 25.52 6.62 -6.24
C ALA A 84 25.81 6.72 -7.75
N VAL A 85 24.78 6.70 -8.60
CA VAL A 85 24.93 6.88 -10.06
C VAL A 85 25.35 8.31 -10.43
N GLU A 86 24.90 9.30 -9.65
CA GLU A 86 25.31 10.70 -9.79
C GLU A 86 26.79 10.89 -9.41
N ASN A 87 27.24 10.33 -8.28
CA ASN A 87 28.62 10.43 -7.80
C ASN A 87 29.63 9.69 -8.69
N ASP A 88 29.23 8.59 -9.32
CA ASP A 88 30.05 7.85 -10.28
C ASP A 88 30.17 8.56 -11.65
N GLY A 89 29.47 9.69 -11.84
CA GLY A 89 29.50 10.48 -13.08
C GLY A 89 28.83 9.80 -14.29
N SER A 90 28.26 8.62 -14.09
CA SER A 90 27.58 7.79 -15.10
C SER A 90 26.37 8.53 -15.71
N LEU A 91 25.62 9.28 -14.89
CA LEU A 91 24.53 10.12 -15.38
C LEU A 91 25.03 11.23 -16.32
N ALA A 92 26.10 11.93 -15.94
CA ALA A 92 26.70 12.98 -16.77
C ALA A 92 27.30 12.41 -18.07
N GLN A 93 27.87 11.20 -18.03
CA GLN A 93 28.35 10.49 -19.21
C GLN A 93 27.20 10.12 -20.16
N ARG A 94 26.10 9.59 -19.63
CA ARG A 94 24.91 9.24 -20.40
C ARG A 94 24.24 10.46 -21.03
N VAL A 95 24.17 11.58 -20.31
CA VAL A 95 23.64 12.85 -20.85
C VAL A 95 24.51 13.35 -22.01
N ARG A 96 25.85 13.34 -21.86
CA ARG A 96 26.77 13.72 -22.95
C ARG A 96 26.59 12.83 -24.18
N GLU A 97 26.42 11.54 -23.99
CA GLU A 97 26.21 10.56 -25.05
C GLU A 97 24.87 10.77 -25.78
N VAL A 98 23.79 11.04 -25.04
CA VAL A 98 22.48 11.37 -25.62
C VAL A 98 22.53 12.70 -26.39
N VAL A 99 23.20 13.72 -25.85
CA VAL A 99 23.39 15.01 -26.53
C VAL A 99 24.22 14.84 -27.80
N ALA A 100 25.29 14.06 -27.77
CA ALA A 100 26.10 13.75 -28.95
C ALA A 100 25.29 13.01 -30.03
N ASN A 101 24.50 12.01 -29.62
CA ASN A 101 23.62 11.25 -30.52
C ASN A 101 22.48 12.10 -31.10
N ASN A 102 21.90 13.02 -30.31
CA ASN A 102 20.89 13.93 -30.83
C ASN A 102 21.52 14.96 -31.77
N ARG A 103 22.74 15.43 -31.51
CA ARG A 103 23.47 16.34 -32.39
C ARG A 103 23.85 15.68 -33.71
N SER A 104 24.28 14.42 -33.71
CA SER A 104 24.56 13.67 -34.94
C SER A 104 23.30 13.37 -35.75
N LYS A 105 22.16 13.14 -35.09
CA LYS A 105 20.85 13.00 -35.75
C LYS A 105 20.28 14.34 -36.25
N ALA A 106 20.58 15.44 -35.55
CA ALA A 106 20.09 16.77 -35.88
C ALA A 106 20.95 17.49 -36.93
N SER A 107 22.17 17.02 -37.23
CA SER A 107 22.93 17.44 -38.41
C SER A 107 22.34 16.76 -39.65
N PRO A 108 21.61 17.48 -40.53
CA PRO A 108 21.23 16.95 -41.82
C PRO A 108 22.47 16.93 -42.72
N ALA A 109 22.53 15.92 -43.59
CA ALA A 109 23.38 15.95 -44.78
C ALA A 109 23.25 17.31 -45.47
N THR A 110 24.33 18.08 -45.51
CA THR A 110 24.41 19.30 -46.31
C THR A 110 25.46 19.07 -47.39
N ALA A 111 24.99 19.04 -48.64
CA ALA A 111 25.69 19.03 -49.92
C ALA A 111 26.55 17.80 -50.27
#